data_AF-W9I2Y0-F1
#
_entry.id   AF-W9I2Y0-F1
#
_cell.length_a   1.000
_cell.length_b   1.000
_cell.length_c   1.000
_cell.angle_alpha   90.00
_cell.angle_beta   90.00
_cell.angle_gamma   90.00
#
_symmetry.space_group_name_H-M   'P 1'
#
loop_
_entity.id
_entity.type
_entity.pdbx_description
1 polymer ?
#
loop_
_entity_poly.entity_id
_entity_poly.type
_entity_poly.pdbx_seq_one_letter_code
_entity_poly.pdbx_strand_id
1 'polypeptide(L)'
;MLPITTCFVAGLQYLIHPLKLGTIQETINPDALIPITLLSTEEIFGDLEGILQLFDSIDDVFVPDFGSILVEKSGDNSSQVQVDTRQIYHMDQIKALNGFSELPSGPYFLYGPNLYQAWRLYDDEFGAFTSGAIPDDLNQPDEFQPLTSSSIYGDSVTVPVPSRLYHPQPSAKKPLSGVRVSISDTISLKGTYTTFSSRAWKSLYRNASSSTAKYAQSLIDQGAIIVGKTKISHLGAGAEWVDQQAPWSARGDGYHWMEGGSVGAAAASVGYSWIDYSIGVDDGRVMPEGGIYSLSQPENLSADIFAASKFDKTRIFSRSLKGLLDFTANAKAGASEASSVRIIVPEDLSSPEKSQKTAIATFVSILQDLLDTKVEYVNVGRIWEKSPPSEASNEGMQAYMQKAPFLSWCYDYYHSFDTFRDEYKQKFDKKPFVEATTQFFWNECKSVTEEENRQDTERLGVYRKWFRENIMRTSTPNAKGDAVVILPCIKSQVEHRNDPVAPPTIYKGIDSTTLAPILGASILSFPFTQVPYESDISGMTEYQPVCISVLVHGNDKGAIRLIKKALEAGHIPTKVDVGRFTFPVKKSDHGNNQVQVPLSGQNVSDEL
;
A
#
# COMPACT_ATOMS: atom_id res chain seq x y z
N MET A 1 15.52 -20.68 -11.47
CA MET A 1 14.43 -20.97 -10.52
C MET A 1 14.85 -22.13 -9.65
N LEU A 2 14.87 -21.90 -8.34
CA LEU A 2 15.08 -22.93 -7.34
C LEU A 2 13.80 -23.77 -7.18
N PRO A 3 13.93 -25.07 -6.85
CA PRO A 3 12.77 -25.93 -6.61
C PRO A 3 11.95 -25.43 -5.41
N ILE A 4 10.63 -25.39 -5.57
CA ILE A 4 9.68 -25.00 -4.53
C ILE A 4 9.24 -26.27 -3.81
N THR A 5 9.41 -26.31 -2.49
CA THR A 5 8.94 -27.41 -1.64
C THR A 5 7.91 -26.87 -0.66
N THR A 6 6.72 -27.47 -0.64
CA THR A 6 5.64 -27.08 0.27
C THR A 6 5.21 -28.26 1.13
N CYS A 7 4.66 -27.96 2.30
CA CYS A 7 4.17 -28.96 3.26
C CYS A 7 3.01 -28.40 4.08
N PHE A 8 2.41 -29.26 4.90
CA PHE A 8 1.35 -28.89 5.82
C PHE A 8 1.78 -29.10 7.26
N VAL A 9 1.50 -28.12 8.11
CA VAL A 9 1.66 -28.20 9.57
C VAL A 9 0.37 -27.67 10.18
N ALA A 10 -0.27 -28.44 11.06
CA ALA A 10 -1.57 -28.10 11.66
C ALA A 10 -2.67 -27.68 10.64
N GLY A 11 -2.64 -28.25 9.43
CA GLY A 11 -3.59 -27.90 8.35
C GLY A 11 -3.28 -26.59 7.62
N LEU A 12 -2.23 -25.87 7.99
CA LEU A 12 -1.74 -24.68 7.29
C LEU A 12 -0.64 -25.04 6.29
N GLN A 13 -0.62 -24.35 5.15
CA GLN A 13 0.36 -24.59 4.11
C GLN A 13 1.63 -23.76 4.35
N TYR A 14 2.79 -24.38 4.20
CA TYR A 14 4.09 -23.74 4.35
C TYR A 14 4.99 -23.99 3.15
N LEU A 15 5.79 -22.98 2.83
CA LEU A 15 6.95 -23.05 1.96
C LEU A 15 8.18 -23.32 2.84
N ILE A 16 8.94 -24.35 2.45
CA ILE A 16 10.32 -24.49 2.92
C ILE A 16 11.16 -23.56 2.07
N HIS A 17 11.71 -22.51 2.69
CA HIS A 17 12.51 -21.53 1.95
C HIS A 17 13.66 -22.27 1.21
N PRO A 18 13.95 -21.98 -0.07
CA PRO A 18 14.94 -22.75 -0.85
C PRO A 18 16.38 -22.67 -0.31
N LEU A 19 16.70 -21.59 0.41
CA LEU A 19 18.04 -21.39 0.98
C LEU A 19 18.27 -22.33 2.16
N LYS A 20 19.19 -23.29 1.97
CA LYS A 20 19.71 -24.13 3.05
C LYS A 20 20.44 -23.25 4.04
N LEU A 21 19.93 -23.19 5.26
CA LEU A 21 20.60 -22.50 6.34
C LEU A 21 21.72 -23.37 6.85
N GLY A 22 21.46 -24.59 7.33
CA GLY A 22 22.47 -25.42 8.02
C GLY A 22 22.20 -26.91 8.03
N THR A 23 22.95 -27.66 8.84
CA THR A 23 22.81 -29.13 8.97
C THR A 23 22.99 -29.56 10.44
N ILE A 24 22.12 -30.43 10.96
CA ILE A 24 22.22 -30.99 12.32
C ILE A 24 23.08 -32.28 12.35
N GLN A 25 23.45 -32.76 13.54
CA GLN A 25 24.26 -33.99 13.70
C GLN A 25 23.44 -35.28 13.63
N GLU A 26 22.16 -35.21 13.96
CA GLU A 26 21.32 -36.39 14.16
C GLU A 26 21.07 -37.14 12.84
N THR A 27 20.99 -38.46 12.94
CA THR A 27 20.60 -39.31 11.82
C THR A 27 19.09 -39.23 11.65
N ILE A 28 18.65 -38.23 10.91
CA ILE A 28 17.27 -38.11 10.44
C ILE A 28 17.13 -38.83 9.11
N ASN A 29 15.98 -39.47 8.90
CA ASN A 29 15.64 -40.04 7.60
C ASN A 29 15.79 -38.95 6.51
N PRO A 30 16.56 -39.15 5.43
CA PRO A 30 16.79 -38.14 4.39
C PRO A 30 15.52 -37.51 3.81
N ASP A 31 14.41 -38.26 3.80
CA ASP A 31 13.12 -37.82 3.27
C ASP A 31 12.19 -37.25 4.34
N ALA A 32 12.59 -37.22 5.61
CA ALA A 32 11.77 -36.66 6.67
C ALA A 32 11.72 -35.14 6.58
N LEU A 33 10.51 -34.61 6.75
CA LEU A 33 10.22 -33.20 6.83
C LEU A 33 9.61 -32.94 8.20
N ILE A 34 10.33 -32.20 9.04
CA ILE A 34 10.00 -32.06 10.45
C ILE A 34 9.90 -30.56 10.80
N PRO A 35 8.74 -30.07 11.27
CA PRO A 35 8.64 -28.74 11.85
C PRO A 35 9.36 -28.72 13.20
N ILE A 36 10.23 -27.74 13.42
CA ILE A 36 11.00 -27.58 14.65
C ILE A 36 11.01 -26.12 15.11
N THR A 37 11.32 -25.90 16.38
CA THR A 37 11.64 -24.56 16.89
C THR A 37 13.13 -24.46 17.19
N LEU A 38 13.80 -23.47 16.60
CA LEU A 38 15.20 -23.18 16.88
C LEU A 38 15.29 -22.22 18.07
N LEU A 39 16.04 -22.60 19.11
CA LEU A 39 16.17 -21.83 20.36
C LEU A 39 17.63 -21.86 20.86
N SER A 40 18.02 -20.84 21.61
CA SER A 40 19.26 -20.83 22.39
C SER A 40 19.15 -21.70 23.64
N THR A 41 20.30 -22.05 24.23
CA THR A 41 20.38 -22.81 25.49
C THR A 41 19.58 -22.15 26.61
N GLU A 42 19.69 -20.83 26.77
CA GLU A 42 18.98 -20.08 27.82
C GLU A 42 17.46 -20.11 27.62
N GLU A 43 16.99 -20.04 26.37
CA GLU A 43 15.56 -20.14 26.04
C GLU A 43 15.00 -21.54 26.29
N ILE A 44 15.77 -22.59 25.99
CA ILE A 44 15.35 -24.00 26.19
C ILE A 44 15.24 -24.34 27.68
N PHE A 45 16.23 -23.92 28.48
CA PHE A 45 16.32 -24.28 29.90
C PHE A 45 15.75 -23.19 30.84
N GLY A 46 15.20 -22.10 30.28
CA GLY A 46 14.48 -21.03 30.98
C GLY A 46 12.96 -21.27 31.04
N ASP A 47 12.17 -20.22 30.81
CA ASP A 47 10.71 -20.30 30.70
C ASP A 47 10.28 -20.69 29.26
N LEU A 48 10.54 -21.94 28.90
CA LEU A 48 10.25 -22.46 27.55
C LEU A 48 8.78 -22.31 27.18
N GLU A 49 7.85 -22.64 28.08
CA GLU A 49 6.41 -22.53 27.80
C GLU A 49 5.98 -21.08 27.60
N GLY A 50 6.49 -20.16 28.42
CA GLY A 50 6.26 -18.73 28.24
C GLY A 50 6.77 -18.22 26.88
N ILE A 51 7.94 -18.70 26.43
CA ILE A 51 8.51 -18.34 25.14
C ILE A 51 7.67 -18.87 23.97
N LEU A 52 7.26 -20.14 24.02
CA LEU A 52 6.43 -20.73 22.95
C LEU A 52 5.04 -20.08 22.89
N GLN A 53 4.45 -19.74 24.03
CA GLN A 53 3.20 -18.97 24.10
C GLN A 53 3.38 -17.55 23.55
N LEU A 54 4.52 -16.91 23.84
CA LEU A 54 4.85 -15.62 23.27
C LEU A 54 4.94 -15.69 21.74
N PHE A 55 5.65 -16.68 21.19
CA PHE A 55 5.75 -16.89 19.74
C PHE A 55 4.38 -17.07 19.09
N ASP A 56 3.51 -17.89 19.66
CA ASP A 56 2.13 -18.09 19.17
C ASP A 56 1.29 -16.80 19.21
N SER A 57 1.56 -15.91 20.16
CA SER A 57 0.82 -14.65 20.30
C SER A 57 1.27 -13.53 19.36
N ILE A 58 2.56 -13.48 19.00
CA ILE A 58 3.14 -12.36 18.23
C ILE A 58 3.46 -12.71 16.77
N ASP A 59 3.52 -14.00 16.44
CA ASP A 59 3.86 -14.48 15.11
C ASP A 59 2.71 -15.24 14.47
N ASP A 60 2.43 -14.91 13.22
CA ASP A 60 1.34 -15.49 12.44
C ASP A 60 1.81 -16.66 11.54
N VAL A 61 3.09 -17.03 11.64
CA VAL A 61 3.72 -18.17 10.94
C VAL A 61 3.95 -19.33 11.90
N PHE A 62 4.44 -19.07 13.11
CA PHE A 62 4.54 -20.05 14.18
C PHE A 62 3.16 -20.61 14.55
N VAL A 63 3.12 -21.92 14.79
CA VAL A 63 1.98 -22.62 15.40
C VAL A 63 2.50 -23.62 16.42
N PRO A 64 1.71 -24.01 17.44
CA PRO A 64 2.18 -24.86 18.54
C PRO A 64 2.85 -26.18 18.10
N ASP A 65 2.48 -26.73 16.95
CA ASP A 65 3.09 -27.94 16.37
C ASP A 65 4.61 -27.79 16.13
N PHE A 66 5.11 -26.59 15.83
CA PHE A 66 6.56 -26.32 15.74
C PHE A 66 7.27 -26.52 17.08
N GLY A 67 6.57 -26.35 18.20
CA GLY A 67 7.09 -26.53 19.55
C GLY A 67 7.25 -27.99 19.98
N SER A 68 6.94 -28.97 19.12
CA SER A 68 7.05 -30.40 19.45
C SER A 68 8.50 -30.90 19.50
N ILE A 69 9.35 -30.33 18.65
CA ILE A 69 10.78 -30.67 18.52
C ILE A 69 11.58 -29.39 18.59
N LEU A 70 12.58 -29.37 19.48
CA LEU A 70 13.44 -28.21 19.70
C LEU A 70 14.83 -28.49 19.15
N VAL A 71 15.42 -27.49 18.50
CA VAL A 71 16.81 -27.55 18.05
C VAL A 71 17.59 -26.46 18.78
N GLU A 72 18.68 -26.85 19.42
CA GLU A 72 19.56 -25.92 20.14
C GLU A 72 20.59 -25.28 19.19
N LYS A 73 20.71 -23.95 19.23
CA LYS A 73 21.67 -23.15 18.42
C LYS A 73 23.15 -23.34 18.77
N SER A 74 23.47 -24.15 19.79
CA SER A 74 24.78 -24.48 20.37
C SER A 74 25.23 -23.59 21.54
N GLY A 75 25.50 -24.22 22.69
CA GLY A 75 26.26 -23.70 23.83
C GLY A 75 27.43 -24.65 24.17
N ASP A 76 28.57 -24.11 24.58
CA ASP A 76 29.91 -24.73 24.61
C ASP A 76 30.10 -26.00 25.47
N ASN A 77 29.07 -26.49 26.16
CA ASN A 77 29.09 -27.75 26.89
C ASN A 77 27.66 -28.04 27.30
N SER A 78 27.06 -29.16 26.91
CA SER A 78 26.16 -29.87 27.83
C SER A 78 25.75 -31.25 27.35
N SER A 79 25.43 -32.04 28.35
CA SER A 79 24.95 -33.42 28.32
C SER A 79 23.52 -33.50 27.75
N GLN A 80 23.14 -34.67 27.25
CA GLN A 80 21.75 -34.99 26.90
C GLN A 80 20.84 -34.78 28.12
N VAL A 81 20.04 -33.72 28.13
CA VAL A 81 19.02 -33.49 29.16
C VAL A 81 17.66 -33.45 28.48
N GLN A 82 16.81 -34.42 28.81
CA GLN A 82 15.39 -34.37 28.47
C GLN A 82 14.72 -33.30 29.34
N VAL A 83 14.19 -32.25 28.69
CA VAL A 83 13.20 -31.36 29.30
C VAL A 83 11.83 -31.85 28.86
N ASP A 84 11.05 -32.33 29.83
CA ASP A 84 9.60 -32.53 29.77
C ASP A 84 9.05 -33.06 28.43
N THR A 85 9.23 -34.37 28.17
CA THR A 85 8.66 -35.16 27.04
C THR A 85 9.00 -34.75 25.60
N ARG A 86 9.60 -33.58 25.34
CA ARG A 86 9.98 -33.12 23.98
C ARG A 86 11.32 -33.67 23.54
N GLN A 87 11.47 -33.88 22.22
CA GLN A 87 12.76 -34.24 21.64
C GLN A 87 13.59 -32.98 21.40
N ILE A 88 14.83 -33.01 21.88
CA ILE A 88 15.81 -31.94 21.67
C ILE A 88 16.91 -32.49 20.77
N TYR A 89 17.17 -31.79 19.67
CA TYR A 89 18.27 -32.06 18.75
C TYR A 89 19.34 -30.95 18.88
N HIS A 90 20.58 -31.28 18.54
CA HIS A 90 21.74 -30.41 18.66
C HIS A 90 22.40 -30.17 17.29
N MET A 91 22.82 -28.94 17.03
CA MET A 91 23.46 -28.56 15.76
C MET A 91 24.95 -29.00 15.68
N ASP A 92 25.43 -29.31 14.45
CA ASP A 92 26.82 -29.70 14.21
C ASP A 92 27.78 -28.50 14.12
N GLN A 93 28.77 -28.44 15.01
CA GLN A 93 29.81 -27.40 14.98
C GLN A 93 30.81 -27.58 13.81
N ILE A 94 30.96 -28.78 13.23
CA ILE A 94 32.02 -29.08 12.24
C ILE A 94 31.60 -28.73 10.80
N LYS A 95 30.28 -28.69 10.51
CA LYS A 95 29.71 -28.28 9.22
C LYS A 95 28.84 -27.03 9.32
N ALA A 96 29.07 -26.25 10.37
CA ALA A 96 28.48 -24.95 10.57
C ALA A 96 28.98 -23.96 9.47
N LEU A 97 28.18 -23.61 8.45
CA LEU A 97 28.29 -22.31 7.77
C LEU A 97 28.41 -21.21 8.85
N ASN A 98 29.36 -20.30 8.67
CA ASN A 98 29.57 -19.19 9.62
C ASN A 98 28.26 -18.41 9.85
N GLY A 99 27.92 -18.13 11.12
CA GLY A 99 26.75 -17.30 11.50
C GLY A 99 25.55 -18.05 12.09
N PHE A 100 25.65 -19.34 12.43
CA PHE A 100 24.49 -20.10 12.95
C PHE A 100 24.00 -19.73 14.33
N SER A 101 24.90 -19.39 15.25
CA SER A 101 24.53 -18.86 16.56
C SER A 101 23.79 -17.52 16.44
N GLU A 102 23.92 -16.85 15.29
CA GLU A 102 23.24 -15.59 14.97
C GLU A 102 21.86 -15.82 14.33
N LEU A 103 21.45 -17.07 14.06
CA LEU A 103 20.12 -17.34 13.55
C LEU A 103 19.06 -16.96 14.59
N PRO A 104 17.97 -16.29 14.17
CA PRO A 104 16.90 -15.90 15.07
C PRO A 104 16.16 -17.12 15.63
N SER A 105 15.58 -16.95 16.81
CA SER A 105 14.73 -17.98 17.42
C SER A 105 13.39 -18.02 16.69
N GLY A 106 12.78 -19.20 16.53
CA GLY A 106 11.48 -19.29 15.88
C GLY A 106 11.24 -20.61 15.14
N PRO A 107 10.20 -20.67 14.28
CA PRO A 107 9.82 -21.88 13.55
C PRO A 107 10.82 -22.16 12.42
N TYR A 108 11.20 -23.41 12.18
CA TYR A 108 12.03 -23.84 11.04
C TYR A 108 11.60 -25.23 10.57
N PHE A 109 12.12 -25.66 9.43
CA PHE A 109 12.01 -27.05 8.98
C PHE A 109 13.37 -27.73 8.94
N LEU A 110 13.37 -28.99 9.37
CA LEU A 110 14.40 -29.95 8.97
C LEU A 110 13.88 -30.75 7.78
N TYR A 111 14.61 -30.69 6.66
CA TYR A 111 14.41 -31.60 5.53
C TYR A 111 15.63 -32.50 5.40
N GLY A 112 15.44 -33.77 5.80
CA GLY A 112 16.54 -34.63 6.21
C GLY A 112 17.30 -33.95 7.36
N PRO A 113 18.65 -33.89 7.30
CA PRO A 113 19.43 -33.20 8.33
C PRO A 113 19.54 -31.69 8.09
N ASN A 114 18.95 -31.13 7.03
CA ASN A 114 19.19 -29.75 6.60
C ASN A 114 18.13 -28.79 7.14
N LEU A 115 18.58 -27.62 7.64
CA LEU A 115 17.73 -26.59 8.25
C LEU A 115 17.32 -25.51 7.22
N TYR A 116 16.05 -25.11 7.26
CA TYR A 116 15.45 -24.10 6.39
C TYR A 116 14.42 -23.24 7.14
N GLN A 117 14.24 -21.97 6.75
CA GLN A 117 13.15 -21.16 7.30
C GLN A 117 11.78 -21.72 6.90
N ALA A 118 10.83 -21.61 7.83
CA ALA A 118 9.42 -21.86 7.61
C ALA A 118 8.74 -20.55 7.17
N TRP A 119 8.18 -20.55 5.96
CA TRP A 119 7.39 -19.43 5.45
C TRP A 119 5.95 -19.89 5.29
N ARG A 120 4.99 -19.18 5.86
CA ARG A 120 3.57 -19.52 5.68
C ARG A 120 3.13 -19.13 4.28
N LEU A 121 2.35 -19.99 3.63
CA LEU A 121 1.66 -19.68 2.38
C LEU A 121 0.25 -19.21 2.70
N TYR A 122 0.00 -17.92 2.51
CA TYR A 122 -1.34 -17.34 2.63
C TYR A 122 -2.07 -17.38 1.31
N ASP A 123 -3.35 -17.74 1.33
CA ASP A 123 -4.22 -17.66 0.17
C ASP A 123 -4.54 -16.19 -0.15
N ASP A 124 -4.44 -15.80 -1.42
CA ASP A 124 -4.86 -14.49 -1.90
C ASP A 124 -6.39 -14.44 -2.11
N GLU A 125 -7.16 -14.58 -1.03
CA GLU A 125 -8.63 -14.59 -1.02
C GLU A 125 -9.26 -13.34 -1.68
N PHE A 126 -8.59 -12.19 -1.57
CA PHE A 126 -9.03 -10.94 -2.19
C PHE A 126 -8.53 -10.78 -3.63
N GLY A 127 -7.78 -11.73 -4.18
CA GLY A 127 -7.25 -11.65 -5.55
C GLY A 127 -6.41 -10.39 -5.78
N ALA A 128 -5.71 -9.89 -4.76
CA ALA A 128 -4.96 -8.64 -4.77
C ALA A 128 -3.58 -8.77 -5.43
N PHE A 129 -3.02 -9.98 -5.47
CA PHE A 129 -1.66 -10.24 -5.93
C PHE A 129 -1.61 -10.76 -7.38
N THR A 130 -0.59 -10.32 -8.11
CA THR A 130 -0.17 -10.94 -9.36
C THR A 130 0.66 -12.19 -9.08
N SER A 131 1.53 -12.11 -8.06
CA SER A 131 2.36 -13.22 -7.58
C SER A 131 2.99 -12.89 -6.22
N GLY A 132 3.15 -13.89 -5.36
CA GLY A 132 4.09 -13.83 -4.24
C GLY A 132 5.55 -13.80 -4.72
N ALA A 133 6.47 -13.31 -3.88
CA ALA A 133 7.90 -13.20 -4.19
C ALA A 133 8.76 -13.90 -3.14
N ILE A 134 9.74 -14.68 -3.60
CA ILE A 134 10.71 -15.37 -2.76
C ILE A 134 12.10 -14.78 -3.06
N PRO A 135 12.79 -14.19 -2.08
CA PRO A 135 14.14 -13.69 -2.29
C PRO A 135 15.15 -14.83 -2.45
N ASP A 136 16.24 -14.55 -3.16
CA ASP A 136 17.39 -15.46 -3.26
C ASP A 136 18.22 -15.52 -1.96
N ASP A 137 18.32 -14.39 -1.26
CA ASP A 137 18.99 -14.24 0.03
C ASP A 137 18.07 -13.61 1.09
N LEU A 138 18.20 -14.06 2.34
CA LEU A 138 17.32 -13.64 3.44
C LEU A 138 17.68 -12.28 4.05
N ASN A 139 18.92 -11.82 3.88
CA ASN A 139 19.46 -10.63 4.54
C ASN A 139 19.70 -9.47 3.57
N GLN A 140 20.14 -9.78 2.35
CA GLN A 140 20.47 -8.83 1.29
C GLN A 140 20.02 -9.39 -0.06
N PRO A 141 18.71 -9.46 -0.32
CA PRO A 141 18.21 -10.00 -1.56
C PRO A 141 18.64 -9.16 -2.77
N ASP A 142 19.11 -9.84 -3.81
CA ASP A 142 19.44 -9.24 -5.11
C ASP A 142 18.40 -9.63 -6.16
N GLU A 143 17.97 -10.89 -6.16
CA GLU A 143 17.01 -11.46 -7.10
C GLU A 143 15.82 -12.11 -6.39
N PHE A 144 14.65 -12.08 -7.03
CA PHE A 144 13.42 -12.65 -6.51
C PHE A 144 12.80 -13.62 -7.51
N GLN A 145 12.31 -14.75 -6.99
CA GLN A 145 11.56 -15.73 -7.74
C GLN A 145 10.05 -15.56 -7.47
N PRO A 146 9.21 -15.38 -8.51
CA PRO A 146 7.76 -15.46 -8.35
C PRO A 146 7.34 -16.84 -7.84
N LEU A 147 6.48 -16.89 -6.83
CA LEU A 147 5.92 -18.14 -6.34
C LEU A 147 4.92 -18.70 -7.36
N THR A 148 5.07 -19.96 -7.73
CA THR A 148 4.20 -20.67 -8.69
C THR A 148 3.31 -21.71 -7.99
N SER A 149 2.80 -21.38 -6.80
CA SER A 149 1.90 -22.21 -6.01
C SER A 149 0.49 -21.62 -6.00
N SER A 150 -0.52 -22.48 -6.04
CA SER A 150 -1.93 -22.12 -5.87
C SER A 150 -2.39 -22.40 -4.44
N SER A 151 -3.51 -21.82 -4.06
CA SER A 151 -4.25 -22.22 -2.86
C SER A 151 -4.59 -23.72 -2.91
N ILE A 152 -4.95 -24.26 -1.75
CA ILE A 152 -5.38 -25.66 -1.59
C ILE A 152 -6.58 -25.96 -2.49
N TYR A 153 -7.47 -24.97 -2.69
CA TYR A 153 -8.65 -25.08 -3.54
C TYR A 153 -8.38 -24.79 -5.02
N GLY A 154 -7.19 -24.26 -5.36
CA GLY A 154 -6.79 -23.94 -6.72
C GLY A 154 -7.47 -22.70 -7.33
N ASP A 155 -8.07 -21.85 -6.49
CA ASP A 155 -8.86 -20.69 -6.88
C ASP A 155 -8.11 -19.35 -6.71
N SER A 156 -7.01 -19.33 -5.96
CA SER A 156 -6.15 -18.16 -5.78
C SER A 156 -4.66 -18.49 -5.89
N VAL A 157 -3.84 -17.46 -6.07
CA VAL A 157 -2.39 -17.58 -5.83
C VAL A 157 -2.12 -17.64 -4.33
N THR A 158 -0.95 -18.13 -3.95
CA THR A 158 -0.45 -18.01 -2.57
C THR A 158 0.63 -16.94 -2.45
N VAL A 159 0.76 -16.35 -1.27
CA VAL A 159 1.80 -15.38 -0.93
C VAL A 159 2.70 -15.97 0.17
N PRO A 160 4.01 -16.09 -0.08
CA PRO A 160 4.94 -16.64 0.90
C PRO A 160 5.35 -15.56 1.90
N VAL A 161 5.14 -15.82 3.19
CA VAL A 161 5.34 -14.84 4.26
C VAL A 161 6.27 -15.42 5.32
N PRO A 162 7.43 -14.79 5.61
CA PRO A 162 8.34 -15.23 6.66
C PRO A 162 7.81 -14.92 8.06
N SER A 163 8.24 -15.68 9.05
CA SER A 163 7.96 -15.40 10.48
C SER A 163 8.47 -14.02 10.88
N ARG A 164 7.70 -13.29 11.70
CA ARG A 164 8.10 -12.02 12.31
C ARG A 164 9.30 -12.18 13.25
N LEU A 165 9.48 -13.39 13.80
CA LEU A 165 10.55 -13.72 14.74
C LEU A 165 11.94 -13.70 14.10
N TYR A 166 12.02 -13.76 12.76
CA TYR A 166 13.30 -13.79 12.06
C TYR A 166 14.03 -12.44 11.99
N HIS A 167 13.38 -11.35 12.41
CA HIS A 167 13.86 -10.02 12.16
C HIS A 167 14.19 -9.31 13.47
N PRO A 168 15.35 -8.63 13.56
CA PRO A 168 15.66 -7.83 14.72
C PRO A 168 14.71 -6.62 14.79
N GLN A 169 14.61 -6.04 15.98
CA GLN A 169 13.84 -4.82 16.19
C GLN A 169 14.33 -3.69 15.26
N PRO A 170 13.42 -2.80 14.80
CA PRO A 170 13.79 -1.66 13.99
C PRO A 170 14.92 -0.82 14.60
N SER A 171 15.85 -0.37 13.75
CA SER A 171 16.99 0.45 14.15
C SER A 171 17.15 1.66 13.24
N ALA A 172 17.96 2.64 13.62
CA ALA A 172 18.22 3.82 12.77
C ALA A 172 18.79 3.47 11.37
N LYS A 173 19.46 2.31 11.23
CA LYS A 173 19.99 1.83 9.94
C LYS A 173 18.97 1.00 9.16
N LYS A 174 18.21 0.16 9.86
CA LYS A 174 17.14 -0.68 9.30
C LYS A 174 15.80 -0.34 9.96
N PRO A 175 15.22 0.82 9.63
CA PRO A 175 13.99 1.29 10.27
C PRO A 175 12.74 0.49 9.87
N LEU A 176 12.80 -0.27 8.78
CA LEU A 176 11.73 -1.14 8.30
C LEU A 176 12.01 -2.62 8.59
N SER A 177 12.93 -2.93 9.52
CA SER A 177 13.25 -4.32 9.89
C SER A 177 11.99 -5.08 10.31
N GLY A 178 11.73 -6.22 9.65
CA GLY A 178 10.56 -7.07 9.94
C GLY A 178 9.24 -6.61 9.33
N VAL A 179 9.25 -5.47 8.63
CA VAL A 179 8.05 -4.89 8.02
C VAL A 179 7.73 -5.58 6.69
N ARG A 180 6.56 -6.19 6.59
CA ARG A 180 6.11 -6.89 5.38
C ARG A 180 5.40 -5.92 4.43
N VAL A 181 5.90 -5.83 3.20
CA VAL A 181 5.47 -4.87 2.18
C VAL A 181 5.07 -5.56 0.89
N SER A 182 3.93 -5.18 0.33
CA SER A 182 3.59 -5.51 -1.06
C SER A 182 3.90 -4.32 -1.98
N ILE A 183 4.35 -4.59 -3.21
CA ILE A 183 4.69 -3.54 -4.18
C ILE A 183 3.83 -3.65 -5.45
N SER A 184 3.57 -2.53 -6.11
CA SER A 184 2.87 -2.49 -7.39
C SER A 184 3.57 -3.36 -8.44
N ASP A 185 2.78 -4.01 -9.31
CA ASP A 185 3.27 -4.76 -10.47
C ASP A 185 4.19 -3.92 -11.40
N THR A 186 4.01 -2.60 -11.42
CA THR A 186 4.83 -1.66 -12.20
C THR A 186 6.18 -1.31 -11.57
N ILE A 187 6.42 -1.73 -10.33
CA ILE A 187 7.71 -1.58 -9.66
C ILE A 187 8.56 -2.80 -10.01
N SER A 188 9.66 -2.54 -10.74
CA SER A 188 10.59 -3.56 -11.17
C SER A 188 11.28 -4.21 -9.97
N LEU A 189 11.30 -5.54 -9.97
CA LEU A 189 11.97 -6.36 -8.95
C LEU A 189 12.70 -7.47 -9.72
N LYS A 190 14.03 -7.54 -9.59
CA LYS A 190 14.85 -8.46 -10.39
C LYS A 190 14.35 -9.90 -10.24
N GLY A 191 14.26 -10.63 -11.35
CA GLY A 191 13.77 -12.03 -11.37
C GLY A 191 12.24 -12.18 -11.42
N THR A 192 11.47 -11.10 -11.27
CA THR A 192 10.00 -11.11 -11.38
C THR A 192 9.48 -10.45 -12.66
N TYR A 193 8.18 -10.60 -12.94
CA TYR A 193 7.54 -10.04 -14.13
C TYR A 193 6.76 -8.77 -13.80
N THR A 194 6.53 -7.95 -14.83
CA THR A 194 5.55 -6.86 -14.82
C THR A 194 4.50 -7.19 -15.87
N THR A 195 3.23 -7.16 -15.48
CA THR A 195 2.12 -7.71 -16.25
C THR A 195 1.12 -6.69 -16.76
N PHE A 196 1.00 -5.54 -16.09
CA PHE A 196 -0.03 -4.51 -16.32
C PHE A 196 -1.46 -5.05 -16.33
N SER A 197 -1.70 -6.18 -15.67
CA SER A 197 -2.96 -6.92 -15.78
C SER A 197 -3.39 -7.16 -17.25
N SER A 198 -2.43 -7.27 -18.17
CA SER A 198 -2.64 -7.38 -19.61
C SER A 198 -2.03 -8.67 -20.17
N ARG A 199 -2.86 -9.50 -20.80
CA ARG A 199 -2.39 -10.71 -21.48
C ARG A 199 -1.53 -10.36 -22.70
N ALA A 200 -1.88 -9.27 -23.38
CA ALA A 200 -1.10 -8.77 -24.52
C ALA A 200 0.32 -8.39 -24.06
N TRP A 201 0.45 -7.62 -22.98
CA TRP A 201 1.73 -7.27 -22.38
C TRP A 201 2.58 -8.50 -22.04
N LYS A 202 2.03 -9.43 -21.25
CA LYS A 202 2.71 -10.68 -20.86
C LYS A 202 3.13 -11.53 -22.06
N SER A 203 2.34 -11.54 -23.14
CA SER A 203 2.66 -12.33 -24.33
C SER A 203 3.87 -11.79 -25.10
N LEU A 204 4.04 -10.46 -25.10
CA LEU A 204 5.16 -9.77 -25.74
C LEU A 204 6.42 -9.85 -24.87
N TYR A 205 6.31 -9.39 -23.62
CA TYR A 205 7.40 -9.31 -22.64
C TYR A 205 7.39 -10.52 -21.70
N ARG A 206 8.13 -11.56 -22.09
CA ARG A 206 8.20 -12.85 -21.37
C ARG A 206 9.40 -12.98 -20.44
N ASN A 207 10.30 -12.02 -20.45
CA ASN A 207 11.50 -12.05 -19.62
C ASN A 207 11.19 -11.42 -18.27
N ALA A 208 11.79 -11.98 -17.22
CA ALA A 208 11.80 -11.33 -15.91
C ALA A 208 12.61 -10.03 -15.98
N SER A 209 12.32 -9.11 -15.07
CA SER A 209 13.09 -7.88 -14.88
C SER A 209 14.55 -8.23 -14.59
N SER A 210 15.46 -7.54 -15.26
CA SER A 210 16.91 -7.67 -15.03
C SER A 210 17.42 -6.81 -13.87
N SER A 211 16.60 -5.91 -13.34
CA SER A 211 16.95 -4.99 -12.25
C SER A 211 15.82 -4.82 -11.24
N THR A 212 16.21 -4.43 -10.03
CA THR A 212 15.31 -3.97 -8.97
C THR A 212 15.26 -2.45 -9.02
N ALA A 213 14.07 -1.87 -8.99
CA ALA A 213 13.88 -0.43 -9.02
C ALA A 213 14.50 0.22 -7.78
N LYS A 214 15.10 1.41 -7.93
CA LYS A 214 15.76 2.12 -6.81
C LYS A 214 14.87 2.32 -5.59
N TYR A 215 13.58 2.56 -5.82
CA TYR A 215 12.61 2.67 -4.73
C TYR A 215 12.47 1.35 -3.96
N ALA A 216 12.27 0.23 -4.66
CA ALA A 216 12.22 -1.10 -4.03
C ALA A 216 13.53 -1.46 -3.33
N GLN A 217 14.68 -1.15 -3.95
CA GLN A 217 15.98 -1.34 -3.33
C GLN A 217 16.12 -0.54 -2.03
N SER A 218 15.66 0.72 -2.02
CA SER A 218 15.68 1.55 -0.81
C SER A 218 14.84 0.96 0.33
N LEU A 219 13.72 0.28 0.02
CA LEU A 219 12.93 -0.43 1.02
C LEU A 219 13.68 -1.65 1.57
N ILE A 220 14.29 -2.45 0.70
CA ILE A 220 15.11 -3.61 1.06
C ILE A 220 16.28 -3.18 1.96
N ASP A 221 17.00 -2.13 1.57
CA ASP A 221 18.16 -1.60 2.31
C ASP A 221 17.75 -1.13 3.73
N GLN A 222 16.52 -0.62 3.87
CA GLN A 222 15.93 -0.24 5.15
C GLN A 222 15.41 -1.43 5.98
N GLY A 223 15.47 -2.65 5.46
CA GLY A 223 15.07 -3.89 6.14
C GLY A 223 13.65 -4.37 5.86
N ALA A 224 12.93 -3.76 4.92
CA ALA A 224 11.59 -4.20 4.55
C ALA A 224 11.62 -5.54 3.80
N ILE A 225 10.57 -6.33 3.99
CA ILE A 225 10.40 -7.65 3.39
C ILE A 225 9.37 -7.54 2.28
N ILE A 226 9.80 -7.68 1.03
CA ILE A 226 8.89 -7.67 -0.12
C ILE A 226 8.26 -9.05 -0.26
N VAL A 227 6.96 -9.17 0.03
CA VAL A 227 6.24 -10.47 0.02
C VAL A 227 5.62 -10.80 -1.35
N GLY A 228 5.43 -9.80 -2.21
CA GLY A 228 4.84 -10.02 -3.53
C GLY A 228 4.48 -8.76 -4.27
N LYS A 229 3.96 -8.96 -5.50
CA LYS A 229 3.46 -7.89 -6.37
C LYS A 229 1.95 -7.84 -6.41
N THR A 230 1.39 -6.65 -6.26
CA THR A 230 -0.06 -6.42 -6.31
C THR A 230 -0.53 -6.01 -7.70
N LYS A 231 -1.73 -6.47 -8.06
CA LYS A 231 -2.38 -6.11 -9.33
C LYS A 231 -2.62 -4.60 -9.42
N ILE A 232 -2.53 -4.11 -10.64
CA ILE A 232 -2.95 -2.77 -11.03
C ILE A 232 -4.12 -2.87 -12.01
N SER A 233 -4.84 -1.77 -12.20
CA SER A 233 -5.80 -1.64 -13.29
C SER A 233 -5.13 -1.84 -14.64
N HIS A 234 -5.87 -2.35 -15.64
CA HIS A 234 -5.27 -2.73 -16.94
C HIS A 234 -4.54 -1.55 -17.57
N LEU A 235 -3.23 -1.72 -17.81
CA LEU A 235 -2.33 -0.66 -18.31
C LEU A 235 -2.40 0.66 -17.52
N GLY A 236 -2.81 0.61 -16.25
CA GLY A 236 -2.90 1.76 -15.35
C GLY A 236 -4.23 2.52 -15.38
N ALA A 237 -5.11 2.28 -16.37
CA ALA A 237 -6.35 3.06 -16.52
C ALA A 237 -7.62 2.24 -16.82
N GLY A 238 -7.50 0.95 -17.17
CA GLY A 238 -8.66 0.11 -17.44
C GLY A 238 -9.57 -0.09 -16.23
N ALA A 239 -10.86 -0.29 -16.48
CA ALA A 239 -11.86 -0.48 -15.44
C ALA A 239 -12.62 -1.80 -15.60
N GLU A 240 -12.42 -2.53 -16.71
CA GLU A 240 -13.28 -3.65 -17.05
C GLU A 240 -12.78 -4.97 -16.48
N TRP A 241 -11.49 -5.09 -16.18
CA TRP A 241 -10.88 -6.31 -15.62
C TRP A 241 -11.19 -7.56 -16.48
N VAL A 242 -11.00 -7.42 -17.80
CA VAL A 242 -11.30 -8.46 -18.80
C VAL A 242 -10.25 -9.57 -18.76
N ASP A 243 -8.98 -9.19 -18.63
CA ASP A 243 -7.84 -10.10 -18.69
C ASP A 243 -7.49 -10.73 -17.33
N GLN A 244 -7.94 -10.13 -16.23
CA GLN A 244 -7.68 -10.52 -14.85
C GLN A 244 -8.91 -10.24 -14.00
N GLN A 245 -9.19 -11.05 -12.97
CA GLN A 245 -10.26 -10.72 -12.02
C GLN A 245 -9.85 -9.53 -11.14
N ALA A 246 -10.77 -8.55 -11.03
CA ALA A 246 -10.62 -7.39 -10.15
C ALA A 246 -10.40 -7.82 -8.68
N PRO A 247 -9.47 -7.20 -7.94
CA PRO A 247 -9.32 -7.45 -6.50
C PRO A 247 -10.61 -7.17 -5.74
N TRP A 248 -10.90 -7.96 -4.72
CA TRP A 248 -12.08 -7.82 -3.86
C TRP A 248 -11.78 -6.87 -2.70
N SER A 249 -12.77 -6.05 -2.33
CA SER A 249 -12.69 -5.26 -1.11
C SER A 249 -13.10 -6.12 0.08
N ALA A 250 -12.36 -6.07 1.19
CA ALA A 250 -12.83 -6.71 2.41
C ALA A 250 -13.88 -5.88 3.18
N ARG A 251 -14.17 -4.63 2.75
CA ARG A 251 -15.13 -3.72 3.41
C ARG A 251 -16.58 -4.06 3.08
N GLY A 252 -17.46 -3.76 4.03
CA GLY A 252 -18.90 -3.85 3.87
C GLY A 252 -19.33 -5.27 3.50
N ASP A 253 -20.15 -5.38 2.46
CA ASP A 253 -20.61 -6.67 1.93
C ASP A 253 -19.53 -7.46 1.17
N GLY A 254 -18.33 -6.91 0.96
CA GLY A 254 -17.25 -7.54 0.21
C GLY A 254 -17.36 -7.35 -1.32
N TYR A 255 -18.43 -6.71 -1.80
CA TYR A 255 -18.71 -6.51 -3.21
C TYR A 255 -18.53 -5.06 -3.66
N HIS A 256 -18.00 -4.19 -2.79
CA HIS A 256 -17.65 -2.83 -3.17
C HIS A 256 -16.65 -2.82 -4.34
N TRP A 257 -16.96 -2.00 -5.35
CA TRP A 257 -16.08 -1.74 -6.47
C TRP A 257 -14.93 -0.82 -6.05
N MET A 258 -13.70 -1.28 -6.23
CA MET A 258 -12.51 -0.51 -5.91
C MET A 258 -11.99 0.18 -7.17
N GLU A 259 -11.91 1.52 -7.13
CA GLU A 259 -11.43 2.36 -8.25
C GLU A 259 -9.94 2.73 -8.11
N GLY A 260 -9.32 3.13 -9.22
CA GLY A 260 -7.96 3.69 -9.25
C GLY A 260 -6.92 2.78 -9.92
N GLY A 261 -5.65 3.21 -9.94
CA GLY A 261 -4.55 2.43 -10.53
C GLY A 261 -4.01 1.34 -9.59
N SER A 262 -4.07 1.57 -8.29
CA SER A 262 -3.43 0.75 -7.24
C SER A 262 -4.40 -0.15 -6.47
N VAL A 263 -5.38 -0.71 -7.16
CA VAL A 263 -6.49 -1.47 -6.54
C VAL A 263 -6.00 -2.67 -5.73
N GLY A 264 -5.02 -3.43 -6.22
CA GLY A 264 -4.47 -4.58 -5.48
C GLY A 264 -3.76 -4.17 -4.19
N ALA A 265 -3.04 -3.04 -4.19
CA ALA A 265 -2.38 -2.52 -3.00
C ALA A 265 -3.39 -2.10 -1.91
N ALA A 266 -4.45 -1.41 -2.32
CA ALA A 266 -5.53 -1.02 -1.40
C ALA A 266 -6.27 -2.26 -0.84
N ALA A 267 -6.64 -3.22 -1.70
CA ALA A 267 -7.31 -4.45 -1.30
C ALA A 267 -6.47 -5.27 -0.30
N ALA A 268 -5.18 -5.41 -0.58
CA ALA A 268 -4.23 -6.12 0.27
C ALA A 268 -4.13 -5.47 1.67
N SER A 269 -4.00 -4.13 1.72
CA SER A 269 -3.90 -3.37 2.98
C SER A 269 -5.18 -3.42 3.82
N VAL A 270 -6.34 -3.53 3.17
CA VAL A 270 -7.66 -3.61 3.82
C VAL A 270 -7.96 -5.02 4.32
N GLY A 271 -7.58 -6.04 3.55
CA GLY A 271 -8.00 -7.43 3.77
C GLY A 271 -7.01 -8.30 4.55
N TYR A 272 -5.70 -8.06 4.44
CA TYR A 272 -4.70 -8.95 5.03
C TYR A 272 -4.06 -8.37 6.29
N SER A 273 -4.28 -9.04 7.43
CA SER A 273 -3.67 -8.67 8.71
C SER A 273 -2.15 -8.89 8.76
N TRP A 274 -1.66 -9.83 7.96
CA TRP A 274 -0.25 -10.20 7.86
C TRP A 274 0.59 -9.22 7.01
N ILE A 275 -0.05 -8.27 6.32
CA ILE A 275 0.61 -7.17 5.61
C ILE A 275 0.65 -5.92 6.50
N ASP A 276 1.82 -5.26 6.52
CA ASP A 276 2.00 -4.02 7.26
C ASP A 276 1.76 -2.80 6.35
N TYR A 277 2.29 -2.83 5.12
CA TYR A 277 2.13 -1.76 4.13
C TYR A 277 2.00 -2.28 2.70
N SER A 278 1.36 -1.48 1.84
CA SER A 278 1.35 -1.70 0.40
C SER A 278 1.78 -0.45 -0.34
N ILE A 279 2.54 -0.62 -1.42
CA ILE A 279 3.01 0.45 -2.29
C ILE A 279 2.34 0.34 -3.65
N GLY A 280 1.53 1.34 -3.98
CA GLY A 280 0.93 1.54 -5.29
C GLY A 280 1.71 2.53 -6.16
N VAL A 281 1.33 2.57 -7.44
CA VAL A 281 1.69 3.63 -8.38
C VAL A 281 0.39 4.09 -9.05
N ASP A 282 0.05 5.37 -8.93
CA ASP A 282 -1.13 5.96 -9.55
C ASP A 282 -0.92 7.43 -9.92
N ASP A 283 -1.85 8.03 -10.66
CA ASP A 283 -1.77 9.41 -11.16
C ASP A 283 -1.96 10.50 -10.08
N GLY A 284 -1.93 10.12 -8.80
CA GLY A 284 -2.03 11.01 -7.66
C GLY A 284 -3.42 11.66 -7.48
N ARG A 285 -4.43 11.27 -8.26
CA ARG A 285 -5.80 11.76 -8.03
C ARG A 285 -6.35 11.22 -6.70
N VAL A 286 -7.19 12.03 -6.07
CA VAL A 286 -7.95 11.62 -4.88
C VAL A 286 -8.95 10.54 -5.30
N MET A 287 -8.90 9.36 -4.67
CA MET A 287 -9.76 8.21 -4.96
C MET A 287 -10.37 7.66 -3.65
N PRO A 288 -11.53 6.99 -3.70
CA PRO A 288 -12.11 6.32 -2.53
C PRO A 288 -11.35 5.01 -2.23
N GLU A 289 -10.53 5.00 -1.18
CA GLU A 289 -9.56 3.92 -0.95
C GLU A 289 -10.09 2.72 -0.14
N GLY A 290 -11.40 2.54 -0.06
CA GLY A 290 -11.98 1.45 0.73
C GLY A 290 -11.67 1.55 2.24
N GLY A 291 -11.57 2.76 2.79
CA GLY A 291 -11.41 2.95 4.24
C GLY A 291 -10.03 2.56 4.77
N ILE A 292 -8.97 3.02 4.09
CA ILE A 292 -7.56 2.88 4.51
C ILE A 292 -6.87 4.25 4.51
N TYR A 293 -5.76 4.39 5.22
CA TYR A 293 -4.93 5.60 5.14
C TYR A 293 -3.98 5.48 3.95
N SER A 294 -3.80 6.58 3.21
CA SER A 294 -2.76 6.65 2.19
C SER A 294 -2.05 7.99 2.10
N LEU A 295 -0.85 7.93 1.54
CA LEU A 295 -0.08 9.10 1.16
C LEU A 295 0.44 8.92 -0.27
N SER A 296 0.02 9.80 -1.18
CA SER A 296 0.68 9.95 -2.48
C SER A 296 1.80 10.98 -2.34
N GLN A 297 3.02 10.60 -2.70
CA GLN A 297 4.21 11.45 -2.54
C GLN A 297 4.68 12.01 -3.89
N PRO A 298 5.10 13.29 -3.95
CA PRO A 298 5.47 13.94 -5.20
C PRO A 298 6.82 13.50 -5.77
N GLU A 299 7.57 12.63 -5.07
CA GLU A 299 8.90 12.20 -5.49
C GLU A 299 8.90 11.72 -6.96
N ASN A 300 9.97 12.08 -7.68
CA ASN A 300 10.13 11.61 -9.05
C ASN A 300 10.30 10.10 -9.01
N LEU A 301 9.39 9.38 -9.65
CA LEU A 301 9.55 7.95 -9.90
C LEU A 301 10.93 7.72 -10.53
N SER A 302 11.70 6.81 -9.93
CA SER A 302 12.96 6.39 -10.54
C SER A 302 12.67 5.83 -11.93
N ALA A 303 13.60 5.97 -12.88
CA ALA A 303 13.46 5.47 -14.25
C ALA A 303 13.09 3.97 -14.34
N ASP A 304 13.35 3.21 -13.28
CA ASP A 304 13.09 1.77 -13.18
C ASP A 304 11.65 1.41 -12.73
N ILE A 305 10.80 2.42 -12.47
CA ILE A 305 9.35 2.25 -12.28
C ILE A 305 8.67 2.71 -13.57
N PHE A 306 7.85 1.85 -14.16
CA PHE A 306 7.08 2.28 -15.32
C PHE A 306 5.97 3.24 -14.87
N ALA A 307 6.07 4.48 -15.34
CA ALA A 307 5.07 5.52 -15.21
C ALA A 307 4.35 5.68 -16.55
N ALA A 308 3.04 5.48 -16.58
CA ALA A 308 2.23 5.75 -17.76
C ALA A 308 2.09 7.26 -17.99
N SER A 309 2.26 8.09 -16.97
CA SER A 309 2.21 9.55 -17.08
C SER A 309 3.20 10.27 -16.14
N LYS A 310 3.57 11.53 -16.44
CA LYS A 310 4.30 12.40 -15.50
C LYS A 310 3.56 12.68 -14.19
N PHE A 311 2.24 12.45 -14.18
CA PHE A 311 1.42 12.54 -12.97
C PHE A 311 1.53 11.31 -12.08
N ASP A 312 2.06 10.20 -12.58
CA ASP A 312 2.15 8.99 -11.78
C ASP A 312 3.15 9.17 -10.62
N LYS A 313 2.75 8.71 -9.44
CA LYS A 313 3.45 8.83 -8.16
C LYS A 313 3.33 7.55 -7.36
N THR A 314 4.27 7.35 -6.43
CA THR A 314 4.13 6.30 -5.43
C THR A 314 3.03 6.67 -4.44
N ARG A 315 2.24 5.68 -4.08
CA ARG A 315 1.20 5.79 -3.06
C ARG A 315 1.41 4.73 -2.00
N ILE A 316 1.56 5.17 -0.75
CA ILE A 316 1.77 4.28 0.38
C ILE A 316 0.41 4.07 1.05
N PHE A 317 0.05 2.81 1.28
CA PHE A 317 -1.17 2.42 2.01
C PHE A 317 -0.79 1.85 3.38
N SER A 318 -1.52 2.25 4.42
CA SER A 318 -1.34 1.73 5.78
C SER A 318 -2.65 1.71 6.56
N ARG A 319 -2.75 0.78 7.51
CA ARG A 319 -3.86 0.71 8.47
C ARG A 319 -3.80 1.76 9.57
N SER A 320 -2.74 2.58 9.65
CA SER A 320 -2.65 3.64 10.65
C SER A 320 -1.82 4.84 10.21
N LEU A 321 -2.09 6.01 10.80
CA LEU A 321 -1.25 7.20 10.63
C LEU A 321 0.14 7.00 11.22
N LYS A 322 0.27 6.23 12.31
CA LYS A 322 1.57 5.86 12.88
C LYS A 322 2.39 5.08 11.86
N GLY A 323 1.78 4.12 11.19
CA GLY A 323 2.47 3.37 10.14
C GLY A 323 2.93 4.25 8.98
N LEU A 324 2.08 5.17 8.50
CA LEU A 324 2.51 6.15 7.48
C LEU A 324 3.65 7.04 7.99
N LEU A 325 3.65 7.44 9.26
CA LEU A 325 4.76 8.19 9.85
C LEU A 325 6.04 7.38 9.90
N ASP A 326 5.99 6.14 10.37
CA ASP A 326 7.17 5.28 10.52
C ASP A 326 7.79 5.00 9.15
N PHE A 327 6.95 4.83 8.12
CA PHE A 327 7.39 4.66 6.74
C PHE A 327 7.99 5.95 6.14
N THR A 328 7.41 7.12 6.43
CA THR A 328 7.90 8.41 5.91
C THR A 328 9.07 8.98 6.71
N ALA A 329 9.29 8.55 7.96
CA ALA A 329 10.26 9.04 8.93
C ALA A 329 11.72 9.06 8.45
N ASN A 330 12.04 8.40 7.34
CA ASN A 330 13.41 8.23 6.84
C ASN A 330 13.76 9.10 5.62
N ALA A 331 12.79 9.80 5.01
CA ALA A 331 13.09 10.88 4.07
C ALA A 331 13.64 12.09 4.86
N LYS A 332 14.77 12.68 4.45
CA LYS A 332 15.43 13.79 5.17
C LYS A 332 14.43 14.91 5.50
N ALA A 333 14.05 15.02 6.77
CA ALA A 333 13.16 16.09 7.22
C ALA A 333 13.99 17.26 7.74
N GLY A 334 13.78 18.44 7.15
CA GLY A 334 14.05 19.69 7.85
C GLY A 334 13.00 19.84 8.95
N ALA A 335 13.41 19.80 10.21
CA ALA A 335 12.54 20.16 11.32
C ALA A 335 12.17 21.64 11.19
N SER A 336 10.90 21.92 10.92
CA SER A 336 10.31 23.23 11.13
C SER A 336 8.94 22.98 11.74
N GLU A 337 8.84 23.19 13.06
CA GLU A 337 7.54 23.36 13.70
C GLU A 337 6.99 24.69 13.19
N ALA A 338 6.06 24.64 12.22
CA ALA A 338 5.39 25.84 11.73
C ALA A 338 4.49 26.39 12.85
N SER A 339 4.78 27.60 13.30
CA SER A 339 4.08 28.28 14.40
C SER A 339 2.75 28.92 13.98
N SER A 340 2.35 28.81 12.71
CA SER A 340 1.07 29.30 12.20
C SER A 340 0.69 28.52 10.93
N VAL A 341 -0.32 27.66 11.03
CA VAL A 341 -0.82 26.84 9.91
C VAL A 341 -2.16 27.40 9.43
N ARG A 342 -2.30 27.74 8.14
CA ARG A 342 -3.59 28.16 7.56
C ARG A 342 -4.43 26.94 7.20
N ILE A 343 -5.73 27.00 7.50
CA ILE A 343 -6.69 25.94 7.15
C ILE A 343 -7.54 26.46 5.99
N ILE A 344 -7.46 25.81 4.82
CA ILE A 344 -8.16 26.24 3.60
C ILE A 344 -9.13 25.15 3.16
N VAL A 345 -10.37 25.54 2.84
CA VAL A 345 -11.39 24.64 2.26
C VAL A 345 -11.88 25.26 0.94
N PRO A 346 -11.54 24.68 -0.22
CA PRO A 346 -12.04 25.14 -1.52
C PRO A 346 -13.54 24.84 -1.67
N GLU A 347 -14.35 25.86 -1.99
CA GLU A 347 -15.81 25.72 -2.12
C GLU A 347 -16.28 25.37 -3.53
N ASP A 348 -15.49 25.72 -4.55
CA ASP A 348 -15.86 25.65 -5.97
C ASP A 348 -15.14 24.53 -6.75
N LEU A 349 -14.34 23.72 -6.07
CA LEU A 349 -13.61 22.60 -6.67
C LEU A 349 -14.32 21.25 -6.52
N SER A 350 -15.43 21.20 -5.78
CA SER A 350 -16.17 19.96 -5.56
C SER A 350 -17.62 20.23 -5.14
N SER A 351 -18.45 19.19 -5.16
CA SER A 351 -19.83 19.25 -4.65
C SER A 351 -20.12 18.03 -3.77
N PRO A 352 -19.51 17.96 -2.56
CA PRO A 352 -19.60 16.76 -1.72
C PRO A 352 -21.02 16.50 -1.22
N GLU A 353 -21.32 15.22 -0.97
CA GLU A 353 -22.57 14.78 -0.35
C GLU A 353 -22.65 15.18 1.14
N LYS A 354 -23.82 14.97 1.74
CA LYS A 354 -24.11 15.37 3.12
C LYS A 354 -23.16 14.73 4.15
N SER A 355 -22.86 13.44 4.01
CA SER A 355 -21.96 12.70 4.91
C SER A 355 -20.56 13.31 4.89
N GLN A 356 -20.02 13.55 3.70
CA GLN A 356 -18.71 14.21 3.54
C GLN A 356 -18.68 15.65 4.01
N LYS A 357 -19.71 16.45 3.71
CA LYS A 357 -19.84 17.82 4.25
C LYS A 357 -19.79 17.83 5.77
N THR A 358 -20.46 16.86 6.41
CA THR A 358 -20.49 16.71 7.87
C THR A 358 -19.11 16.31 8.40
N ALA A 359 -18.45 15.34 7.75
CA ALA A 359 -17.10 14.91 8.10
C ALA A 359 -16.09 16.07 8.00
N ILE A 360 -16.07 16.80 6.88
CA ILE A 360 -15.20 17.96 6.66
C ILE A 360 -15.48 19.05 7.70
N ALA A 361 -16.74 19.40 7.95
CA ALA A 361 -17.09 20.41 8.95
C ALA A 361 -16.61 20.03 10.36
N THR A 362 -16.75 18.76 10.73
CA THR A 362 -16.30 18.23 12.03
C THR A 362 -14.77 18.29 12.12
N PHE A 363 -14.07 17.83 11.09
CA PHE A 363 -12.60 17.86 11.04
C PHE A 363 -12.05 19.28 11.07
N VAL A 364 -12.68 20.21 10.33
CA VAL A 364 -12.35 21.63 10.36
C VAL A 364 -12.50 22.18 11.78
N SER A 365 -13.62 21.92 12.47
CA SER A 365 -13.81 22.38 13.86
C SER A 365 -12.69 21.90 14.77
N ILE A 366 -12.34 20.61 14.69
CA ILE A 366 -11.24 20.02 15.48
C ILE A 366 -9.91 20.73 15.20
N LEU A 367 -9.59 21.00 13.92
CA LEU A 367 -8.37 21.71 13.56
C LEU A 367 -8.37 23.16 14.03
N GLN A 368 -9.51 23.85 13.96
CA GLN A 368 -9.64 25.23 14.45
C GLN A 368 -9.38 25.31 15.96
N ASP A 369 -9.96 24.38 16.72
CA ASP A 369 -9.77 24.31 18.17
C ASP A 369 -8.33 23.95 18.55
N LEU A 370 -7.72 23.01 17.81
CA LEU A 370 -6.33 22.59 18.05
C LEU A 370 -5.29 23.68 17.73
N LEU A 371 -5.52 24.44 16.65
CA LEU A 371 -4.56 25.41 16.12
C LEU A 371 -4.86 26.86 16.52
N ASP A 372 -5.95 27.11 17.24
CA ASP A 372 -6.48 28.46 17.51
C ASP A 372 -6.51 29.33 16.25
N THR A 373 -6.90 28.74 15.13
CA THR A 373 -6.84 29.35 13.80
C THR A 373 -8.19 29.25 13.11
N LYS A 374 -8.61 30.31 12.43
CA LYS A 374 -9.87 30.31 11.67
C LYS A 374 -9.70 29.61 10.32
N VAL A 375 -10.68 28.81 9.95
CA VAL A 375 -10.78 28.25 8.60
C VAL A 375 -11.07 29.33 7.57
N GLU A 376 -10.44 29.20 6.41
CA GLU A 376 -10.67 30.03 5.24
C GLU A 376 -11.40 29.23 4.18
N TYR A 377 -12.70 29.51 4.03
CA TYR A 377 -13.48 29.00 2.90
C TYR A 377 -13.18 29.85 1.67
N VAL A 378 -12.64 29.21 0.64
CA VAL A 378 -12.06 29.90 -0.52
C VAL A 378 -12.78 29.48 -1.78
N ASN A 379 -13.26 30.48 -2.53
CA ASN A 379 -13.71 30.29 -3.90
C ASN A 379 -12.53 30.60 -4.83
N VAL A 380 -11.88 29.57 -5.35
CA VAL A 380 -10.63 29.66 -6.11
C VAL A 380 -10.85 30.41 -7.43
N GLY A 381 -11.95 30.12 -8.14
CA GLY A 381 -12.34 30.81 -9.37
C GLY A 381 -12.55 32.31 -9.18
N ARG A 382 -13.19 32.74 -8.08
CA ARG A 382 -13.35 34.17 -7.78
C ARG A 382 -12.03 34.86 -7.44
N ILE A 383 -11.08 34.17 -6.82
CA ILE A 383 -9.74 34.73 -6.58
C ILE A 383 -9.00 34.85 -7.91
N TRP A 384 -9.14 33.87 -8.80
CA TRP A 384 -8.59 33.94 -10.16
C TRP A 384 -9.11 35.16 -10.93
N GLU A 385 -10.41 35.43 -10.89
CA GLU A 385 -11.01 36.60 -11.55
C GLU A 385 -10.46 37.94 -11.01
N LYS A 386 -10.14 38.00 -9.70
CA LYS A 386 -9.58 39.20 -9.07
C LYS A 386 -8.10 39.41 -9.34
N SER A 387 -7.37 38.33 -9.62
CA SER A 387 -5.92 38.37 -9.81
C SER A 387 -5.50 37.37 -10.88
N PRO A 388 -5.97 37.50 -12.13
CA PRO A 388 -5.69 36.53 -13.17
C PRO A 388 -4.20 36.60 -13.56
N PRO A 389 -3.57 35.46 -13.88
CA PRO A 389 -2.23 35.49 -14.46
C PRO A 389 -2.28 36.14 -15.84
N SER A 390 -1.21 36.84 -16.22
CA SER A 390 -1.10 37.53 -17.51
C SER A 390 -1.34 36.62 -18.71
N GLU A 391 -0.88 35.38 -18.60
CA GLU A 391 -0.93 34.33 -19.60
C GLU A 391 -2.37 33.87 -19.89
N ALA A 392 -3.30 34.07 -18.95
CA ALA A 392 -4.70 33.70 -19.13
C ALA A 392 -5.50 34.69 -19.98
N SER A 393 -4.95 35.85 -20.34
CA SER A 393 -5.61 36.81 -21.23
C SER A 393 -7.07 37.15 -20.87
N ASN A 394 -7.37 37.24 -19.56
CA ASN A 394 -8.70 37.43 -18.96
C ASN A 394 -9.68 36.24 -19.06
N GLU A 395 -9.22 35.06 -19.47
CA GLU A 395 -10.03 33.83 -19.36
C GLU A 395 -10.26 33.44 -17.89
N GLY A 396 -11.47 32.96 -17.59
CA GLY A 396 -11.77 32.39 -16.29
C GLY A 396 -11.00 31.07 -16.05
N MET A 397 -10.75 30.74 -14.79
CA MET A 397 -9.92 29.58 -14.38
C MET A 397 -10.30 28.28 -15.09
N GLN A 398 -11.58 27.92 -15.05
CA GLN A 398 -12.06 26.66 -15.65
C GLN A 398 -12.00 26.65 -17.17
N ALA A 399 -12.08 27.83 -17.82
CA ALA A 399 -11.93 27.95 -19.27
C ALA A 399 -10.45 27.78 -19.66
N TYR A 400 -9.56 28.50 -18.97
CA TYR A 400 -8.10 28.42 -19.18
C TYR A 400 -7.57 27.00 -18.96
N MET A 401 -8.08 26.31 -17.93
CA MET A 401 -7.66 24.96 -17.55
C MET A 401 -8.50 23.85 -18.20
N GLN A 402 -9.47 24.18 -19.06
CA GLN A 402 -10.55 23.26 -19.44
C GLN A 402 -10.06 21.90 -19.92
N LYS A 403 -9.05 21.88 -20.80
CA LYS A 403 -8.49 20.66 -21.37
C LYS A 403 -7.07 20.35 -20.90
N ALA A 404 -6.37 21.34 -20.34
CA ALA A 404 -4.94 21.25 -20.09
C ALA A 404 -4.52 20.08 -19.18
N PRO A 405 -5.22 19.80 -18.05
CA PRO A 405 -4.88 18.65 -17.20
C PRO A 405 -5.04 17.32 -17.95
N PHE A 406 -6.19 17.13 -18.61
CA PHE A 406 -6.48 15.90 -19.34
C PHE A 406 -5.52 15.69 -20.50
N LEU A 407 -5.34 16.68 -21.39
CA LEU A 407 -4.47 16.54 -22.57
C LEU A 407 -3.00 16.35 -22.20
N SER A 408 -2.54 17.00 -21.12
CA SER A 408 -1.19 16.79 -20.58
C SER A 408 -0.98 15.35 -20.11
N TRP A 409 -1.98 14.74 -19.47
CA TRP A 409 -1.94 13.33 -19.08
C TRP A 409 -2.08 12.43 -20.30
N CYS A 410 -2.98 12.78 -21.22
CA CYS A 410 -3.33 12.03 -22.42
C CYS A 410 -2.10 11.76 -23.29
N TYR A 411 -1.31 12.81 -23.55
CA TYR A 411 -0.10 12.70 -24.35
C TYR A 411 0.86 11.68 -23.75
N ASP A 412 1.21 11.84 -22.47
CA ASP A 412 2.14 10.94 -21.79
C ASP A 412 1.58 9.50 -21.74
N TYR A 413 0.30 9.35 -21.39
CA TYR A 413 -0.38 8.06 -21.31
C TYR A 413 -0.39 7.33 -22.65
N TYR A 414 -0.68 8.02 -23.75
CA TYR A 414 -0.69 7.38 -25.06
C TYR A 414 0.73 6.97 -25.48
N HIS A 415 1.69 7.90 -25.41
CA HIS A 415 3.04 7.71 -25.92
C HIS A 415 3.91 6.80 -25.04
N SER A 416 3.59 6.63 -23.75
CA SER A 416 4.26 5.63 -22.89
C SER A 416 4.08 4.19 -23.38
N PHE A 417 3.07 3.94 -24.23
CA PHE A 417 2.81 2.63 -24.85
C PHE A 417 3.12 2.56 -26.35
N ASP A 418 3.84 3.53 -26.94
CA ASP A 418 4.23 3.49 -28.37
C ASP A 418 5.05 2.23 -28.70
N THR A 419 6.16 2.03 -27.97
CA THR A 419 7.03 0.86 -28.13
C THR A 419 6.26 -0.45 -27.97
N PHE A 420 5.36 -0.52 -26.99
CA PHE A 420 4.52 -1.69 -26.77
C PHE A 420 3.66 -2.00 -27.99
N ARG A 421 2.96 -1.01 -28.55
CA ARG A 421 2.09 -1.20 -29.72
C ARG A 421 2.90 -1.61 -30.96
N ASP A 422 4.03 -0.96 -31.20
CA ASP A 422 4.88 -1.20 -32.37
C ASP A 422 5.52 -2.59 -32.32
N GLU A 423 6.15 -2.96 -31.21
CA GLU A 423 6.75 -4.28 -31.01
C GLU A 423 5.70 -5.39 -31.05
N TYR A 424 4.51 -5.17 -30.47
CA TYR A 424 3.43 -6.15 -30.53
C TYR A 424 2.98 -6.40 -31.97
N LYS A 425 2.80 -5.33 -32.76
CA LYS A 425 2.42 -5.43 -34.18
C LYS A 425 3.53 -6.11 -34.99
N GLN A 426 4.79 -5.78 -34.74
CA GLN A 426 5.93 -6.40 -35.41
C GLN A 426 6.01 -7.91 -35.12
N LYS A 427 5.79 -8.33 -33.87
CA LYS A 427 5.94 -9.73 -33.44
C LYS A 427 4.74 -10.61 -33.80
N PHE A 428 3.53 -10.09 -33.72
CA PHE A 428 2.29 -10.88 -33.84
C PHE A 428 1.42 -10.52 -35.04
N ASP A 429 1.83 -9.54 -35.86
CA ASP A 429 1.08 -9.02 -37.02
C ASP A 429 -0.37 -8.59 -36.72
N LYS A 430 -0.65 -8.21 -35.47
CA LYS A 430 -1.97 -7.72 -35.04
C LYS A 430 -1.83 -6.65 -33.96
N LYS A 431 -2.91 -5.91 -33.69
CA LYS A 431 -2.93 -4.97 -32.56
C LYS A 431 -3.06 -5.73 -31.23
N PRO A 432 -2.45 -5.23 -30.14
CA PRO A 432 -2.71 -5.79 -28.81
C PRO A 432 -4.18 -5.59 -28.44
N PHE A 433 -4.75 -6.54 -27.71
CA PHE A 433 -6.01 -6.32 -27.03
C PHE A 433 -5.79 -5.34 -25.86
N VAL A 434 -6.73 -4.42 -25.69
CA VAL A 434 -6.84 -3.53 -24.53
C VAL A 434 -8.32 -3.40 -24.16
N GLU A 435 -8.59 -3.14 -22.89
CA GLU A 435 -9.96 -2.96 -22.38
C GLU A 435 -10.64 -1.70 -22.95
N ALA A 436 -11.97 -1.63 -22.83
CA ALA A 436 -12.77 -0.56 -23.43
C ALA A 436 -12.36 0.84 -22.92
N THR A 437 -12.12 0.99 -21.62
CA THR A 437 -11.63 2.25 -21.02
C THR A 437 -10.24 2.63 -21.54
N THR A 438 -9.31 1.68 -21.63
CA THR A 438 -7.98 1.95 -22.19
C THR A 438 -8.07 2.33 -23.67
N GLN A 439 -8.89 1.62 -24.44
CA GLN A 439 -9.11 1.88 -25.86
C GLN A 439 -9.74 3.26 -26.09
N PHE A 440 -10.67 3.67 -25.23
CA PHE A 440 -11.27 5.01 -25.24
C PHE A 440 -10.19 6.07 -25.06
N PHE A 441 -9.38 5.98 -24.00
CA PHE A 441 -8.31 6.96 -23.78
C PHE A 441 -7.30 6.97 -24.92
N TRP A 442 -6.87 5.81 -25.44
CA TRP A 442 -5.98 5.79 -26.60
C TRP A 442 -6.57 6.46 -27.84
N ASN A 443 -7.88 6.34 -28.07
CA ASN A 443 -8.54 7.00 -29.20
C ASN A 443 -8.62 8.52 -29.05
N GLU A 444 -8.87 9.01 -27.84
CA GLU A 444 -8.93 10.44 -27.54
C GLU A 444 -7.52 11.07 -27.50
N CYS A 445 -6.52 10.33 -27.01
CA CYS A 445 -5.18 10.84 -26.79
C CYS A 445 -4.27 10.81 -28.02
N LYS A 446 -4.51 9.90 -28.98
CA LYS A 446 -3.61 9.72 -30.15
C LYS A 446 -3.39 10.96 -31.00
N SER A 447 -4.32 11.92 -30.97
CA SER A 447 -4.25 13.13 -31.78
C SER A 447 -3.53 14.29 -31.08
N VAL A 448 -3.21 14.15 -29.79
CA VAL A 448 -2.53 15.19 -29.02
C VAL A 448 -1.08 15.27 -29.50
N THR A 449 -0.68 16.44 -29.99
CA THR A 449 0.68 16.68 -30.46
C THR A 449 1.63 17.03 -29.32
N GLU A 450 2.94 16.85 -29.54
CA GLU A 450 3.97 17.26 -28.58
C GLU A 450 3.89 18.76 -28.27
N GLU A 451 3.61 19.58 -29.28
CA GLU A 451 3.46 21.03 -29.14
C GLU A 451 2.23 21.41 -28.31
N GLU A 452 1.09 20.74 -28.50
CA GLU A 452 -0.09 20.93 -27.63
C GLU A 452 0.20 20.51 -26.18
N ASN A 453 0.87 19.37 -25.97
CA ASN A 453 1.26 18.92 -24.63
C ASN A 453 2.23 19.92 -23.96
N ARG A 454 3.16 20.50 -24.72
CA ARG A 454 4.07 21.54 -24.22
C ARG A 454 3.28 22.77 -23.75
N GLN A 455 2.35 23.26 -24.58
CA GLN A 455 1.50 24.39 -24.26
C GLN A 455 0.61 24.12 -23.03
N ASP A 456 0.00 22.94 -22.95
CA ASP A 456 -0.85 22.59 -21.80
C ASP A 456 -0.01 22.39 -20.54
N THR A 457 1.19 21.81 -20.63
CA THR A 457 2.12 21.71 -19.49
C THR A 457 2.55 23.10 -18.99
N GLU A 458 2.75 24.07 -19.89
CA GLU A 458 3.00 25.46 -19.53
C GLU A 458 1.81 26.08 -18.78
N ARG A 459 0.57 25.84 -19.23
CA ARG A 459 -0.64 26.26 -18.52
C ARG A 459 -0.73 25.67 -17.11
N LEU A 460 -0.39 24.39 -16.95
CA LEU A 460 -0.30 23.78 -15.61
C LEU A 460 0.75 24.48 -14.73
N GLY A 461 1.89 24.86 -15.31
CA GLY A 461 2.93 25.63 -14.63
C GLY A 461 2.45 27.01 -14.19
N VAL A 462 1.72 27.73 -15.05
CA VAL A 462 1.10 29.02 -14.73
C VAL A 462 0.11 28.86 -13.58
N TYR A 463 -0.80 27.89 -13.66
CA TYR A 463 -1.77 27.65 -12.59
C TYR A 463 -1.08 27.28 -11.27
N ARG A 464 -0.08 26.39 -11.29
CA ARG A 464 0.68 25.98 -10.10
C ARG A 464 1.35 27.17 -9.42
N LYS A 465 2.01 28.03 -10.20
CA LYS A 465 2.63 29.26 -9.69
C LYS A 465 1.58 30.20 -9.10
N TRP A 466 0.49 30.43 -9.85
CA TRP A 466 -0.61 31.29 -9.44
C TRP A 466 -1.27 30.83 -8.14
N PHE A 467 -1.59 29.54 -8.02
CA PHE A 467 -2.23 28.96 -6.83
C PHE A 467 -1.33 29.12 -5.60
N ARG A 468 -0.03 28.87 -5.76
CA ARG A 468 0.96 29.07 -4.70
C ARG A 468 1.01 30.52 -4.23
N GLU A 469 0.96 31.48 -5.15
CA GLU A 469 1.10 32.91 -4.85
C GLU A 469 -0.17 33.55 -4.28
N ASN A 470 -1.35 33.07 -4.68
CA ASN A 470 -2.65 33.69 -4.35
C ASN A 470 -3.45 32.92 -3.29
N ILE A 471 -3.27 31.60 -3.20
CA ILE A 471 -4.02 30.75 -2.27
C ILE A 471 -3.13 30.33 -1.10
N MET A 472 -1.95 29.77 -1.38
CA MET A 472 -1.09 29.16 -0.35
C MET A 472 -0.21 30.17 0.40
N ARG A 473 -0.01 31.37 -0.12
CA ARG A 473 0.93 32.35 0.43
C ARG A 473 0.48 32.89 1.80
N THR A 474 1.40 33.01 2.75
CA THR A 474 1.13 33.68 4.04
C THR A 474 1.31 35.19 3.94
N SER A 475 0.61 35.95 4.79
CA SER A 475 0.62 37.43 4.82
C SER A 475 1.99 38.03 5.18
N THR A 476 2.93 37.20 5.65
CA THR A 476 4.27 37.59 6.08
C THR A 476 5.31 37.06 5.09
N PRO A 477 6.02 37.94 4.35
CA PRO A 477 6.97 37.58 3.28
C PRO A 477 8.12 36.62 3.66
N ASN A 478 8.33 36.37 4.96
CA ASN A 478 9.39 35.52 5.51
C ASN A 478 8.90 34.41 6.47
N ALA A 479 7.59 34.27 6.70
CA ALA A 479 7.10 33.18 7.55
C ALA A 479 6.86 31.93 6.70
N LYS A 480 7.57 30.85 7.03
CA LYS A 480 7.23 29.48 6.62
C LYS A 480 5.96 29.05 7.37
N GLY A 481 4.81 29.66 7.05
CA GLY A 481 3.54 29.13 7.49
C GLY A 481 3.08 28.10 6.46
N ASP A 482 2.88 26.88 6.92
CA ASP A 482 2.35 25.80 6.09
C ASP A 482 0.82 26.03 5.93
N ALA A 483 0.27 25.72 4.76
CA ALA A 483 -1.16 25.73 4.53
C ALA A 483 -1.64 24.30 4.32
N VAL A 484 -2.76 23.97 4.97
CA VAL A 484 -3.44 22.68 4.88
C VAL A 484 -4.70 22.90 4.06
N VAL A 485 -4.76 22.31 2.87
CA VAL A 485 -5.95 22.38 2.02
C VAL A 485 -6.74 21.10 2.19
N ILE A 486 -7.96 21.21 2.71
CA ILE A 486 -8.87 20.09 2.98
C ILE A 486 -9.74 19.88 1.75
N LEU A 487 -9.75 18.64 1.26
CA LEU A 487 -10.48 18.21 0.07
C LEU A 487 -11.40 17.04 0.42
N PRO A 488 -12.59 16.96 -0.18
CA PRO A 488 -13.40 15.76 -0.10
C PRO A 488 -12.74 14.60 -0.85
N CYS A 489 -12.96 13.40 -0.34
CA CYS A 489 -12.82 12.20 -1.16
C CYS A 489 -13.92 12.15 -2.23
N ILE A 490 -13.76 11.39 -3.30
CA ILE A 490 -14.85 11.20 -4.28
C ILE A 490 -15.89 10.20 -3.74
N LYS A 491 -17.15 10.34 -4.20
CA LYS A 491 -18.32 9.42 -4.12
C LYS A 491 -18.57 8.76 -2.75
N SER A 492 -19.75 8.99 -2.16
CA SER A 492 -20.21 8.26 -0.96
C SER A 492 -21.25 7.18 -1.23
N GLN A 493 -21.67 6.99 -2.49
CA GLN A 493 -22.49 5.85 -2.87
C GLN A 493 -21.61 4.63 -3.08
N VAL A 494 -22.04 3.50 -2.51
CA VAL A 494 -21.40 2.21 -2.72
C VAL A 494 -21.74 1.76 -4.13
N GLU A 495 -20.72 1.69 -4.98
CA GLU A 495 -20.80 1.00 -6.25
C GLU A 495 -20.42 -0.45 -6.01
N HIS A 496 -21.17 -1.37 -6.62
CA HIS A 496 -20.96 -2.80 -6.46
C HIS A 496 -20.36 -3.42 -7.71
N ARG A 497 -19.66 -4.54 -7.54
CA ARG A 497 -18.99 -5.25 -8.65
C ARG A 497 -19.94 -5.83 -9.70
N ASN A 498 -21.21 -6.02 -9.36
CA ASN A 498 -22.25 -6.47 -10.28
C ASN A 498 -22.91 -5.30 -11.03
N ASP A 499 -22.60 -4.05 -10.69
CA ASP A 499 -23.07 -2.91 -11.46
C ASP A 499 -22.35 -2.85 -12.82
N PRO A 500 -23.03 -2.41 -13.88
CA PRO A 500 -22.37 -2.18 -15.16
C PRO A 500 -21.24 -1.16 -14.99
N VAL A 501 -20.06 -1.48 -15.52
CA VAL A 501 -18.93 -0.55 -15.57
C VAL A 501 -19.38 0.72 -16.30
N ALA A 502 -19.27 1.86 -15.61
CA ALA A 502 -19.66 3.14 -16.17
C ALA A 502 -18.82 3.46 -17.42
N PRO A 503 -19.40 4.04 -18.48
CA PRO A 503 -18.63 4.46 -19.64
C PRO A 503 -17.50 5.42 -19.25
N PRO A 504 -16.30 5.29 -19.83
CA PRO A 504 -15.20 6.18 -19.53
C PRO A 504 -15.53 7.61 -19.94
N THR A 505 -15.07 8.58 -19.14
CA THR A 505 -15.29 10.01 -19.39
C THR A 505 -13.99 10.80 -19.38
N ILE A 506 -14.01 11.94 -20.07
CA ILE A 506 -12.93 12.92 -20.04
C ILE A 506 -13.19 13.90 -18.92
N TYR A 507 -12.26 14.00 -17.97
CA TYR A 507 -12.30 15.04 -16.96
C TYR A 507 -11.91 16.40 -17.55
N LYS A 508 -12.48 17.48 -17.01
CA LYS A 508 -12.30 18.84 -17.53
C LYS A 508 -11.98 19.81 -16.40
N GLY A 509 -11.09 20.74 -16.67
CA GLY A 509 -10.76 21.80 -15.73
C GLY A 509 -10.07 21.27 -14.48
N ILE A 510 -10.31 21.96 -13.36
CA ILE A 510 -9.73 21.63 -12.05
C ILE A 510 -10.86 21.33 -11.07
N ASP A 511 -10.69 20.25 -10.33
CA ASP A 511 -11.55 19.81 -9.25
C ASP A 511 -10.72 19.30 -8.06
N SER A 512 -11.37 18.83 -7.00
CA SER A 512 -10.71 18.28 -5.80
C SER A 512 -9.81 17.07 -6.09
N THR A 513 -10.00 16.42 -7.23
CA THR A 513 -9.33 15.16 -7.60
C THR A 513 -8.04 15.44 -8.36
N THR A 514 -8.08 16.44 -9.24
CA THR A 514 -6.99 16.83 -10.15
C THR A 514 -6.07 17.89 -9.55
N LEU A 515 -6.50 18.57 -8.48
CA LEU A 515 -5.72 19.64 -7.86
C LEU A 515 -4.32 19.19 -7.41
N ALA A 516 -4.22 18.08 -6.67
CA ALA A 516 -2.93 17.61 -6.16
C ALA A 516 -1.93 17.24 -7.28
N PRO A 517 -2.31 16.44 -8.30
CA PRO A 517 -1.45 16.17 -9.46
C PRO A 517 -0.99 17.43 -10.19
N ILE A 518 -1.89 18.39 -10.43
CA ILE A 518 -1.56 19.65 -11.11
C ILE A 518 -0.55 20.46 -10.28
N LEU A 519 -0.75 20.54 -8.96
CA LEU A 519 0.14 21.27 -8.07
C LEU A 519 1.48 20.56 -7.84
N GLY A 520 1.58 19.26 -8.15
CA GLY A 520 2.73 18.44 -7.78
C GLY A 520 2.87 18.33 -6.25
N ALA A 521 1.73 18.29 -5.56
CA ALA A 521 1.66 18.25 -4.10
C ALA A 521 1.43 16.81 -3.60
N SER A 522 1.82 16.55 -2.35
CA SER A 522 1.46 15.31 -1.68
C SER A 522 -0.02 15.37 -1.28
N ILE A 523 -0.69 14.22 -1.25
CA ILE A 523 -2.05 14.11 -0.74
C ILE A 523 -2.12 12.98 0.30
N LEU A 524 -2.55 13.32 1.50
CA LEU A 524 -2.84 12.38 2.58
C LEU A 524 -4.34 12.13 2.60
N SER A 525 -4.79 10.92 2.29
CA SER A 525 -6.19 10.52 2.40
C SER A 525 -6.36 9.62 3.62
N PHE A 526 -7.43 9.84 4.39
CA PHE A 526 -7.65 9.08 5.61
C PHE A 526 -9.14 8.85 5.91
N PRO A 527 -9.52 7.68 6.43
CA PRO A 527 -10.88 7.43 6.88
C PRO A 527 -11.17 8.28 8.11
N PHE A 528 -12.34 8.90 8.12
CA PHE A 528 -12.76 9.81 9.19
C PHE A 528 -13.97 9.29 9.96
N THR A 529 -14.92 8.68 9.25
CA THR A 529 -16.12 8.06 9.80
C THR A 529 -16.58 6.94 8.87
N GLN A 530 -17.66 6.26 9.22
CA GLN A 530 -18.36 5.32 8.33
C GLN A 530 -19.87 5.52 8.49
N VAL A 531 -20.61 5.36 7.40
CA VAL A 531 -22.06 5.55 7.35
C VAL A 531 -22.77 4.22 7.08
N PRO A 532 -23.84 3.90 7.81
CA PRO A 532 -24.60 2.69 7.56
C PRO A 532 -25.34 2.80 6.22
N TYR A 533 -25.42 1.68 5.50
CA TYR A 533 -26.28 1.50 4.33
C TYR A 533 -26.90 0.09 4.37
N GLU A 534 -28.10 -0.05 3.81
CA GLU A 534 -28.70 -1.38 3.64
C GLU A 534 -28.14 -2.00 2.36
N SER A 535 -27.39 -3.10 2.50
CA SER A 535 -26.83 -3.81 1.35
C SER A 535 -27.90 -4.71 0.73
N ASP A 536 -28.15 -4.53 -0.56
CA ASP A 536 -28.97 -5.41 -1.37
C ASP A 536 -28.29 -6.76 -1.66
N ILE A 537 -26.96 -6.82 -1.54
CA ILE A 537 -26.17 -8.04 -1.72
C ILE A 537 -26.18 -8.90 -0.45
N SER A 538 -25.84 -8.33 0.71
CA SER A 538 -25.78 -9.09 1.97
C SER A 538 -27.12 -9.19 2.68
N GLY A 539 -28.08 -8.32 2.36
CA GLY A 539 -29.37 -8.22 3.04
C GLY A 539 -29.28 -7.69 4.48
N MET A 540 -28.13 -7.11 4.85
CA MET A 540 -27.86 -6.56 6.17
C MET A 540 -27.42 -5.09 6.08
N THR A 541 -27.52 -4.39 7.21
CA THR A 541 -26.85 -3.09 7.37
C THR A 541 -25.33 -3.27 7.30
N GLU A 542 -24.72 -2.67 6.28
CA GLU A 542 -23.28 -2.56 6.08
C GLU A 542 -22.80 -1.12 6.30
N TYR A 543 -21.49 -0.88 6.26
CA TYR A 543 -20.92 0.44 6.55
C TYR A 543 -19.95 0.90 5.47
N GLN A 544 -20.26 2.04 4.85
CA GLN A 544 -19.40 2.68 3.86
C GLN A 544 -18.44 3.65 4.54
N PRO A 545 -17.12 3.53 4.32
CA PRO A 545 -16.14 4.46 4.86
C PRO A 545 -16.31 5.85 4.24
N VAL A 546 -16.16 6.89 5.06
CA VAL A 546 -16.12 8.29 4.62
C VAL A 546 -14.73 8.81 4.91
N CYS A 547 -14.01 9.22 3.87
CA CYS A 547 -12.66 9.76 4.00
C CYS A 547 -12.59 11.27 3.76
N ILE A 548 -11.48 11.84 4.24
CA ILE A 548 -11.06 13.21 4.00
C ILE A 548 -9.67 13.16 3.40
N SER A 549 -9.38 14.05 2.47
CA SER A 549 -8.05 14.21 1.91
C SER A 549 -7.47 15.57 2.25
N VAL A 550 -6.18 15.60 2.53
CA VAL A 550 -5.43 16.80 2.89
C VAL A 550 -4.26 16.94 1.93
N LEU A 551 -4.24 18.05 1.21
CA LEU A 551 -3.11 18.40 0.35
C LEU A 551 -2.01 19.02 1.20
N VAL A 552 -0.81 18.48 1.04
CA VAL A 552 0.39 18.83 1.79
C VAL A 552 1.46 19.31 0.81
N HIS A 553 2.08 20.46 1.11
CA HIS A 553 3.16 21.00 0.30
C HIS A 553 4.49 20.94 1.06
N GLY A 554 5.25 19.85 0.89
CA GLY A 554 6.67 19.76 1.22
C GLY A 554 7.04 19.25 2.62
N ASN A 555 6.10 19.18 3.58
CA ASN A 555 6.33 18.64 4.93
C ASN A 555 5.36 17.51 5.27
N ASP A 556 5.43 16.40 4.55
CA ASP A 556 4.56 15.22 4.73
C ASP A 556 4.53 14.77 6.19
N LYS A 557 5.69 14.69 6.85
CA LYS A 557 5.78 14.29 8.27
C LYS A 557 5.05 15.26 9.20
N GLY A 558 5.25 16.56 8.99
CA GLY A 558 4.58 17.59 9.77
C GLY A 558 3.07 17.50 9.62
N ALA A 559 2.60 17.30 8.39
CA ALA A 559 1.18 17.12 8.11
C ALA A 559 0.61 15.85 8.74
N ILE A 560 1.26 14.69 8.60
CA ILE A 560 0.75 13.46 9.21
C ILE A 560 0.73 13.59 10.75
N ARG A 561 1.73 14.22 11.37
CA ARG A 561 1.73 14.50 12.82
C ARG A 561 0.61 15.44 13.22
N LEU A 562 0.35 16.49 12.43
CA LEU A 562 -0.75 17.42 12.68
C LEU A 562 -2.09 16.71 12.57
N ILE A 563 -2.31 15.93 11.52
CA ILE A 563 -3.56 15.20 11.31
C ILE A 563 -3.75 14.16 12.41
N LYS A 564 -2.69 13.43 12.81
CA LYS A 564 -2.74 12.48 13.94
C LYS A 564 -3.18 13.18 15.23
N LYS A 565 -2.57 14.32 15.57
CA LYS A 565 -2.94 15.13 16.74
C LYS A 565 -4.39 15.63 16.66
N ALA A 566 -4.84 16.04 15.47
CA ALA A 566 -6.22 16.48 15.25
C ALA A 566 -7.19 15.32 15.49
N LEU A 567 -6.97 14.15 14.88
CA LEU A 567 -7.84 12.99 15.10
C LEU A 567 -7.88 12.58 16.57
N GLU A 568 -6.73 12.57 17.26
CA GLU A 568 -6.66 12.28 18.71
C GLU A 568 -7.46 13.29 19.55
N ALA A 569 -7.32 14.59 19.27
CA ALA A 569 -8.07 15.64 19.94
C ALA A 569 -9.58 15.54 19.68
N GLY A 570 -9.97 15.09 18.49
CA GLY A 570 -11.35 14.82 18.12
C GLY A 570 -11.89 13.46 18.58
N HIS A 571 -11.10 12.66 19.30
CA HIS A 571 -11.42 11.28 19.68
C HIS A 571 -11.74 10.35 18.50
N ILE A 572 -11.11 10.60 17.35
CA ILE A 572 -11.23 9.81 16.13
C ILE A 572 -10.07 8.80 16.08
N PRO A 573 -10.34 7.50 15.82
CA PRO A 573 -9.28 6.51 15.72
C PRO A 573 -8.24 6.86 14.65
N THR A 574 -6.97 6.63 14.97
CA THR A 574 -5.82 6.83 14.08
C THR A 574 -5.36 5.52 13.42
N LYS A 575 -6.16 4.46 13.61
CA LYS A 575 -5.99 3.11 13.08
C LYS A 575 -7.36 2.59 12.64
N VAL A 576 -7.35 1.78 11.59
CA VAL A 576 -8.54 1.06 11.08
C VAL A 576 -8.37 -0.45 11.21
N ASP A 577 -9.50 -1.14 11.26
CA ASP A 577 -9.54 -2.60 11.36
C ASP A 577 -9.29 -3.26 10.00
N VAL A 578 -8.92 -4.55 10.05
CA VAL A 578 -8.85 -5.43 8.87
C VAL A 578 -10.24 -5.99 8.61
N GLY A 579 -10.62 -6.16 7.33
CA GLY A 579 -11.86 -6.84 6.96
C GLY A 579 -13.09 -5.93 6.88
N ARG A 580 -14.25 -6.42 7.32
CA ARG A 580 -15.58 -5.85 7.05
C ARG A 580 -15.76 -4.38 7.45
N PHE A 581 -15.31 -4.01 8.64
CA PHE A 581 -15.53 -2.67 9.19
C PHE A 581 -14.25 -1.83 9.12
N THR A 582 -14.40 -0.53 8.89
CA THR A 582 -13.26 0.41 8.97
C THR A 582 -13.01 0.79 10.42
N PHE A 583 -14.08 1.05 11.16
CA PHE A 583 -14.08 1.30 12.60
C PHE A 583 -15.03 0.33 13.32
N PRO A 584 -14.78 0.00 14.59
CA PRO A 584 -15.68 -0.84 15.39
C PRO A 584 -17.11 -0.29 15.48
N VAL A 585 -18.11 -1.17 15.38
CA VAL A 585 -19.55 -0.85 15.44
C VAL A 585 -20.15 -1.27 16.79
N LYS A 586 -21.01 -0.45 17.42
CA LYS A 586 -21.75 -0.88 18.65
C LYS A 586 -22.90 -1.82 18.30
N LYS A 587 -23.12 -2.82 19.17
CA LYS A 587 -24.31 -3.70 19.14
C LYS A 587 -25.66 -2.96 19.30
N SER A 588 -25.69 -1.70 19.76
CA SER A 588 -26.93 -0.91 19.96
C SER A 588 -27.38 -0.10 18.75
N ASP A 589 -26.57 -0.04 17.69
CA ASP A 589 -26.78 0.91 16.58
C ASP A 589 -27.50 0.30 15.37
N HIS A 590 -28.07 -0.91 15.53
CA HIS A 590 -29.02 -1.49 14.59
C HIS A 590 -30.33 -0.66 14.55
N GLY A 591 -30.30 0.54 13.96
CA GLY A 591 -31.51 1.32 13.72
C GLY A 591 -31.41 2.84 13.58
N ASN A 592 -30.22 3.47 13.67
CA ASN A 592 -30.11 4.93 13.55
C ASN A 592 -29.31 5.39 12.32
N ASN A 593 -30.00 6.04 11.38
CA ASN A 593 -29.48 6.70 10.16
C ASN A 593 -28.63 7.97 10.45
N GLN A 594 -27.83 7.99 11.52
CA GLN A 594 -26.96 9.12 11.84
C GLN A 594 -25.49 8.83 11.52
N VAL A 595 -24.75 9.88 11.16
CA VAL A 595 -23.28 9.84 11.00
C VAL A 595 -22.68 9.39 12.32
N GLN A 596 -22.06 8.21 12.35
CA GLN A 596 -21.42 7.70 13.56
C GLN A 596 -20.07 8.38 13.73
N VAL A 597 -19.92 9.20 14.77
CA VAL A 597 -18.58 9.55 15.25
C VAL A 597 -17.92 8.25 15.71
N PRO A 598 -16.75 7.87 15.17
CA PRO A 598 -16.11 6.62 15.56
C PRO A 598 -15.76 6.63 17.05
N LEU A 599 -15.87 5.48 17.70
CA LEU A 599 -15.71 5.39 19.14
C LEU A 599 -14.27 5.60 19.56
N SER A 600 -14.10 6.42 20.60
CA SER A 600 -12.91 6.43 21.45
C SER A 600 -12.57 5.00 21.86
N GLY A 601 -11.38 4.53 21.49
CA GLY A 601 -10.83 3.30 22.04
C GLY A 601 -10.85 3.38 23.56
N GLN A 602 -11.59 2.47 24.20
CA GLN A 602 -11.30 2.18 25.60
C GLN A 602 -9.89 1.59 25.64
N ASN A 603 -9.01 2.27 26.37
CA ASN A 603 -7.73 1.81 26.90
C ASN A 603 -7.39 0.35 26.55
N VAL A 604 -6.64 0.15 25.47
CA VAL A 604 -5.66 -0.94 25.42
C VAL A 604 -4.34 -0.25 25.68
N SER A 605 -3.78 -0.55 26.85
CA SER A 605 -2.45 -0.11 27.27
C SER A 605 -1.43 -0.40 26.18
N ASP A 606 -0.85 0.66 25.59
CA ASP A 606 0.46 0.62 24.96
C ASP A 606 1.50 0.36 26.07
N GLU A 607 1.69 -0.90 26.44
CA GLU A 607 2.85 -1.40 27.18
C GLU A 607 2.94 -2.93 26.97
N LEU A 608 3.57 -3.31 25.86
CA LEU A 608 4.65 -4.32 25.72
C LEU A 608 4.97 -4.56 24.25
#